data_AF-A0A3D6DW02-F1
#
_entry.id   AF-A0A3D6DW02-F1
#
_cell.length_a   1.000
_cell.length_b   1.000
_cell.length_c   1.000
_cell.angle_alpha   90.00
_cell.angle_beta   90.00
_cell.angle_gamma   90.00
#
_symmetry.space_group_name_H-M   'P 1'
#
loop_
_entity.id
_entity.type
_entity.pdbx_description
1 polymer ?
#
loop_
_entity_poly.entity_id
_entity_poly.type
_entity_poly.pdbx_seq_one_letter_code
_entity_poly.pdbx_strand_id
1 'polypeptide(L)' 'SMCLAMNADRLEPGERCASTSNRNFEGRQGAGGRTHLVSPEMAAAAAIAGHFCDVRELL' A
#
# COMPACT_ATOMS: atom_id res chain seq x y z
N SER A 1 -8.20 -4.32 8.45
CA SER A 1 -6.78 -3.93 8.53
C SER A 1 -5.95 -4.99 7.85
N MET A 2 -5.20 -4.55 6.84
CA MET A 2 -4.45 -5.38 5.91
C MET A 2 -3.07 -5.81 6.43
N CYS A 3 -2.59 -5.28 7.56
CA CYS A 3 -1.19 -5.42 8.02
C CYS A 3 -0.62 -6.85 8.05
N LEU A 4 -1.44 -7.88 8.25
CA LEU A 4 -1.04 -9.30 8.26
C LEU A 4 -1.80 -10.16 7.23
N ALA A 5 -2.71 -9.56 6.44
CA ALA A 5 -3.61 -10.26 5.51
C ALA A 5 -4.41 -11.44 6.10
N MET A 6 -4.64 -11.45 7.42
CA MET A 6 -5.43 -12.50 8.10
C MET A 6 -6.95 -12.28 7.97
N ASN A 7 -7.37 -11.13 7.44
CA ASN A 7 -8.77 -10.76 7.25
C ASN A 7 -9.16 -10.85 5.76
N ALA A 8 -10.40 -10.47 5.44
CA ALA A 8 -10.84 -10.29 4.05
C ALA A 8 -10.12 -9.14 3.33
N ASP A 9 -9.50 -8.25 4.10
CA ASP A 9 -8.77 -7.07 3.65
C ASP A 9 -7.33 -7.47 3.27
N ARG A 10 -7.13 -7.86 2.00
CA ARG A 10 -5.88 -8.39 1.43
C ARG A 10 -5.73 -7.96 -0.03
N LEU A 11 -4.51 -7.98 -0.55
CA LEU A 11 -4.23 -7.79 -1.97
C LEU A 11 -4.51 -9.08 -2.76
N GLU A 12 -5.12 -8.90 -3.91
CA GLU A 12 -5.22 -9.91 -4.96
C GLU A 12 -3.95 -9.93 -5.83
N PRO A 13 -3.69 -11.05 -6.56
CA PRO A 13 -2.52 -11.14 -7.43
C PRO A 13 -2.44 -10.01 -8.45
N GLY A 14 -1.28 -9.36 -8.54
CA GLY A 14 -1.04 -8.22 -9.44
C GLY A 14 -1.42 -6.86 -8.86
N GLU A 15 -2.17 -6.80 -7.77
CA GLU A 15 -2.51 -5.54 -7.10
C GLU A 15 -1.31 -4.92 -6.38
N ARG A 16 -1.42 -3.61 -6.13
CA ARG A 16 -0.40 -2.80 -5.49
C ARG A 16 -0.98 -1.99 -4.34
N CYS A 17 -0.26 -1.91 -3.24
CA CYS A 17 -0.63 -1.12 -2.05
C CYS A 17 0.45 -0.10 -1.71
N ALA A 18 0.02 1.13 -1.39
CA ALA A 18 0.80 2.09 -0.62
C ALA A 18 0.51 1.88 0.88
N SER A 19 1.48 1.41 1.64
CA SER A 19 1.31 0.96 3.02
C SER A 19 2.18 1.77 3.97
N THR A 20 1.58 2.23 5.07
CA THR A 20 2.28 2.86 6.20
C THR A 20 2.80 1.82 7.21
N SER A 21 2.74 0.53 6.86
CA SER A 21 3.39 -0.52 7.65
C SER A 21 4.92 -0.41 7.59
N ASN A 22 5.60 -1.31 8.28
CA ASN A 22 7.07 -1.40 8.31
C ASN A 22 7.60 -2.70 7.65
N ARG A 23 6.72 -3.49 7.01
CA ARG A 23 7.08 -4.79 6.43
C ARG A 23 6.38 -4.99 5.09
N ASN A 24 7.13 -5.29 4.03
CA ASN A 24 6.62 -5.49 2.67
C ASN A 24 7.19 -6.75 1.97
N PHE A 25 7.64 -7.75 2.72
CA PHE A 25 8.06 -9.02 2.12
C PHE A 25 6.91 -9.68 1.35
N GLU A 26 7.24 -10.50 0.35
CA GLU A 26 6.25 -11.12 -0.53
C GLU A 26 5.20 -11.93 0.24
N GLY A 27 3.95 -11.85 -0.21
CA GLY A 27 2.84 -12.55 0.43
C GLY A 27 2.32 -11.91 1.71
N ARG A 28 2.99 -10.88 2.26
CA ARG A 28 2.63 -10.30 3.56
C ARG A 28 1.23 -9.71 3.62
N GLN A 29 0.88 -8.90 2.63
CA GLN A 29 -0.43 -8.24 2.56
C GLN A 29 -1.37 -8.92 1.55
N GLY A 30 -0.95 -10.04 0.97
CA GLY A 30 -1.66 -10.78 -0.07
C GLY A 30 -0.68 -11.51 -0.98
N ALA A 31 -1.02 -12.72 -1.40
CA ALA A 31 -0.19 -13.52 -2.30
C ALA A 31 -0.20 -12.93 -3.71
N GLY A 32 0.98 -12.77 -4.32
CA GLY A 32 1.10 -12.18 -5.66
C GLY A 32 0.87 -10.66 -5.74
N GLY A 33 0.51 -9.99 -4.64
CA GLY A 33 0.43 -8.53 -4.54
C GLY A 33 1.77 -7.89 -4.20
N ARG A 34 1.94 -6.60 -4.50
CA ARG A 34 3.14 -5.82 -4.17
C ARG A 34 2.83 -4.68 -3.22
N THR A 35 3.53 -4.65 -2.08
CA THR A 35 3.42 -3.57 -1.09
C THR A 35 4.60 -2.61 -1.20
N HIS A 36 4.29 -1.31 -1.23
CA HIS A 36 5.26 -0.22 -1.17
C HIS A 36 5.17 0.45 0.20
N LEU A 37 6.28 0.50 0.93
CA LEU A 37 6.33 1.20 2.21
C LEU A 37 6.48 2.70 1.97
N VAL A 38 5.57 3.48 2.56
CA VAL A 38 5.52 4.93 2.39
C VAL A 38 5.16 5.63 3.69
N SER A 39 5.42 6.94 3.77
CA SER A 39 4.95 7.77 4.88
C SER A 39 3.42 7.96 4.85
N PRO A 40 2.79 8.39 5.97
CA PRO A 40 1.36 8.69 5.99
C PRO A 40 0.93 9.74 4.95
N GLU A 41 1.74 10.77 4.74
CA GLU A 41 1.46 11.85 3.78
C GLU A 41 1.44 11.30 2.35
N MET A 42 2.41 10.45 2.00
CA MET A 42 2.46 9.81 0.69
C MET A 42 1.32 8.79 0.50
N ALA A 43 0.96 8.03 1.53
CA ALA A 43 -0.21 7.14 1.44
C ALA A 43 -1.51 7.92 1.14
N ALA A 44 -1.71 9.06 1.82
CA ALA A 44 -2.84 9.95 1.56
C ALA A 44 -2.78 10.54 0.13
N ALA A 45 -1.61 11.00 -0.31
CA ALA A 45 -1.42 11.53 -1.66
C ALA A 45 -1.78 10.52 -2.75
N ALA A 46 -1.28 9.27 -2.63
CA ALA A 46 -1.58 8.21 -3.57
C ALA A 46 -3.07 7.81 -3.55
N ALA A 47 -3.71 7.83 -2.38
CA ALA A 47 -5.13 7.56 -2.24
C ALA A 47 -6.00 8.62 -2.93
N ILE A 48 -5.60 9.90 -2.89
CA ILE A 48 -6.28 11.00 -3.58
C ILE A 48 -6.07 10.91 -5.10
N ALA A 49 -4.83 10.65 -5.55
CA ALA A 49 -4.49 10.60 -6.96
C ALA A 49 -4.99 9.32 -7.67
N GLY A 50 -5.22 8.24 -6.93
CA GLY A 50 -5.55 6.92 -7.49
C GLY A 50 -4.35 6.18 -8.09
N HIS A 51 -3.14 6.73 -7.94
CA HIS A 51 -1.87 6.12 -8.35
C HIS A 51 -0.72 6.70 -7.51
N PHE A 52 0.47 6.11 -7.60
CA PHE A 52 1.66 6.73 -7.00
C PHE A 52 1.94 8.07 -7.66
N CYS A 53 1.97 9.13 -6.87
CA CYS A 53 2.34 10.48 -7.24
C CYS A 53 3.50 10.97 -6.36
N ASP A 54 3.92 12.21 -6.54
CA ASP A 54 4.81 12.87 -5.59
C ASP A 54 3.97 13.66 -4.58
N VAL A 55 4.13 13.37 -3.29
CA VAL A 55 3.40 14.07 -2.22
C VAL A 55 3.61 15.58 -2.24
N ARG A 56 4.75 16.06 -2.76
CA ARG A 56 5.11 17.48 -2.83
C ARG A 56 4.26 18.25 -3.83
N GLU A 57 3.55 17.58 -4.73
CA GLU A 57 2.62 18.22 -5.69
C GLU A 57 1.28 18.59 -5.06
N LEU A 58 1.00 18.10 -3.83
CA LEU A 58 -0.25 18.33 -3.10
C LEU A 58 -0.08 19.22 -1.85
N LEU A 59 1.16 19.65 -1.56
CA LEU A 59 1.52 20.55 -0.47
C LEU A 59 1.63 22.00 -0.97
#